data_AF-A0A971IR46-F1
#
_entry.id   AF-A0A971IR46-F1
#
_cell.length_a   1.000
_cell.length_b   1.000
_cell.length_c   1.000
_cell.angle_alpha   90.00
_cell.angle_beta   90.00
_cell.angle_gamma   90.00
#
_symmetry.space_group_name_H-M   'P 1'
#
loop_
_entity.id
_entity.type
_entity.pdbx_description
1 polymer ?
#
loop_
_entity_poly.entity_id
_entity_poly.type
_entity_poly.pdbx_seq_one_letter_code
_entity_poly.pdbx_strand_id
1 'polypeptide(L)'
;MEDLNVTGMTGIRLSINLNPTVYIHSSLKGKPLMLIIEMNENTRQANIGEYEPEKVVDGYFFTSCLKKKKLEYDPKTDLLYIEGYGEYQHG
;
A
#
# COMPACT_ATOMS: atom_id res chain seq x y z
N MET A 1 3.52 -2.86 20.69
CA MET A 1 3.19 -3.09 19.27
C MET A 1 2.09 -2.12 18.94
N GLU A 2 2.44 -0.97 18.39
CA GLU A 2 1.46 0.08 18.09
C GLU A 2 0.57 -0.39 16.95
N ASP A 3 -0.73 -0.40 17.17
CA ASP A 3 -1.70 -0.53 16.08
C ASP A 3 -1.45 0.59 15.07
N LEU A 4 -1.52 0.25 13.79
CA LEU A 4 -1.43 1.22 12.72
C LEU A 4 -2.41 2.35 13.02
N ASN A 5 -1.92 3.59 13.12
CA ASN A 5 -2.80 4.74 13.26
C ASN A 5 -3.54 4.94 11.94
N VAL A 6 -4.61 4.17 11.73
CA VAL A 6 -5.42 4.18 10.51
C VAL A 6 -5.85 5.62 10.21
N THR A 7 -6.18 6.40 11.23
CA THR A 7 -6.51 7.83 11.13
C THR A 7 -5.34 8.69 10.64
N GLY A 8 -4.10 8.40 11.04
CA GLY A 8 -2.91 9.08 10.54
C GLY A 8 -2.55 8.70 9.09
N MET A 9 -2.95 7.51 8.66
CA MET A 9 -2.73 7.03 7.29
C MET A 9 -3.82 7.41 6.31
N THR A 10 -5.05 7.68 6.78
CA THR A 10 -6.15 8.07 5.89
C THR A 10 -5.84 9.37 5.17
N GLY A 11 -6.02 9.38 3.85
CA GLY A 11 -5.77 10.54 3.01
C GLY A 11 -5.22 10.17 1.63
N ILE A 12 -5.11 11.18 0.77
CA ILE A 12 -4.46 11.06 -0.54
C ILE A 12 -2.96 11.26 -0.32
N ARG A 13 -2.15 10.26 -0.70
CA ARG A 13 -0.69 10.31 -0.68
C ARG A 13 -0.17 10.27 -2.11
N LEU A 14 0.48 11.36 -2.52
CA LEU A 14 1.11 11.48 -3.82
C LEU A 14 2.53 10.90 -3.75
N SER A 15 2.92 10.07 -4.72
CA SER A 15 4.29 9.57 -4.80
C SER A 15 5.25 10.71 -5.15
N ILE A 16 6.40 10.72 -4.48
CA ILE A 16 7.49 11.68 -4.69
C ILE A 16 8.34 11.28 -5.91
N ASN A 17 8.38 9.97 -6.25
CA ASN A 17 9.35 9.38 -7.18
C ASN A 17 8.74 8.42 -8.21
N LEU A 18 7.52 8.72 -8.68
CA LEU A 18 6.73 7.95 -9.66
C LEU A 18 5.99 6.75 -9.06
N ASN A 19 4.93 6.37 -9.76
CA ASN A 19 3.93 5.32 -9.50
C ASN A 19 4.25 4.28 -8.41
N PRO A 20 3.32 4.02 -7.47
CA PRO A 20 1.89 4.40 -7.53
C PRO A 20 1.49 5.67 -6.77
N THR A 21 0.38 6.29 -7.16
CA THR A 21 -0.39 7.20 -6.29
C THR A 21 -1.30 6.36 -5.39
N VAL A 22 -1.36 6.70 -4.10
CA VAL A 22 -2.03 5.87 -3.10
C VAL A 22 -3.09 6.70 -2.38
N TYR A 23 -4.29 6.17 -2.28
CA TYR A 23 -5.34 6.69 -1.43
C TYR A 23 -5.69 5.64 -0.37
N ILE A 24 -5.50 5.99 0.90
CA ILE A 24 -5.87 5.10 2.01
C ILE A 24 -7.10 5.68 2.67
N HIS A 25 -8.10 4.83 2.91
CA HIS A 25 -9.26 5.19 3.70
C HIS A 25 -9.62 4.07 4.67
N SER A 26 -10.27 4.42 5.78
CA SER A 26 -10.85 3.43 6.67
C SER A 26 -12.14 2.90 6.08
N SER A 27 -12.32 1.58 6.06
CA SER A 27 -13.62 0.96 5.89
C SER A 27 -14.55 1.34 7.05
N LEU A 28 -15.87 1.31 6.81
CA LEU A 28 -16.91 1.38 7.86
C LEU A 28 -16.71 0.33 8.97
N LYS A 29 -15.98 -0.75 8.70
CA LYS A 29 -15.64 -1.82 9.65
C LYS A 29 -14.33 -1.60 10.42
N GLY A 30 -13.70 -0.42 10.32
CA GLY A 30 -12.45 -0.11 11.01
C GLY A 30 -11.20 -0.78 10.43
N LYS A 31 -11.31 -1.45 9.29
CA LYS A 31 -10.16 -2.00 8.55
C LYS A 31 -9.59 -0.97 7.58
N PRO A 32 -8.26 -0.87 7.42
CA PRO A 32 -7.67 -0.05 6.38
C PRO A 32 -8.04 -0.63 5.00
N LEU A 33 -8.57 0.21 4.12
CA LEU A 33 -8.74 -0.05 2.69
C LEU A 33 -7.80 0.88 1.92
N MET A 34 -7.13 0.34 0.91
CA MET A 34 -6.21 1.09 0.08
C MET A 34 -6.63 1.02 -1.37
N LEU A 35 -6.86 2.19 -1.98
CA LEU A 35 -6.96 2.37 -3.40
C LEU A 35 -5.58 2.75 -3.93
N ILE A 36 -5.04 1.93 -4.82
CA ILE A 36 -3.72 2.16 -5.41
C ILE A 36 -3.91 2.35 -6.91
N ILE A 37 -3.38 3.48 -7.40
CA ILE A 37 -3.30 3.79 -8.82
C ILE A 37 -1.83 3.60 -9.20
N GLU A 38 -1.55 2.48 -9.86
CA GLU A 38 -0.21 2.13 -10.32
C GLU A 38 -0.15 2.11 -11.84
N MET A 39 0.93 2.62 -12.43
CA MET A 39 1.14 2.42 -13.86
C MET A 39 1.75 1.05 -14.08
N ASN A 40 1.12 0.26 -14.94
CA ASN A 40 1.71 -0.98 -15.41
C ASN A 40 2.92 -0.65 -16.29
N GLU A 41 4.09 -1.17 -15.94
CA GLU A 41 5.35 -0.87 -16.63
C GLU A 41 5.35 -1.35 -18.10
N ASN A 42 4.66 -2.46 -18.38
CA ASN A 42 4.63 -3.08 -19.70
C ASN A 42 3.62 -2.40 -20.62
N THR A 43 2.41 -2.15 -20.14
CA THR A 43 1.32 -1.58 -20.96
C THR A 43 1.31 -0.05 -20.95
N ARG A 44 2.02 0.58 -20.00
CA ARG A 44 1.94 2.02 -19.72
C ARG A 44 0.50 2.51 -19.50
N GLN A 45 -0.36 1.64 -18.98
CA GLN A 45 -1.72 1.98 -18.59
C GLN A 45 -1.83 2.02 -17.07
N ALA A 46 -2.66 2.93 -16.57
CA ALA A 46 -2.98 2.98 -15.15
C ALA A 46 -3.84 1.77 -14.77
N ASN A 47 -3.45 1.09 -13.70
CA ASN A 47 -4.20 0.06 -13.03
C ASN A 47 -4.68 0.62 -11.69
N ILE A 48 -5.97 0.43 -11.40
CA ILE A 48 -6.61 0.86 -10.16
C ILE A 48 -7.06 -0.40 -9.45
N GLY A 49 -6.58 -0.60 -8.22
CA GLY A 49 -7.00 -1.72 -7.37
C GLY A 49 -7.36 -1.26 -5.98
N GLU A 50 -8.34 -1.93 -5.39
CA GLU A 50 -8.67 -1.84 -3.97
C GLU A 50 -8.04 -3.02 -3.22
N TYR A 51 -7.38 -2.74 -2.10
CA TYR A 51 -6.64 -3.73 -1.32
C TYR A 51 -6.97 -3.61 0.17
N GLU A 52 -7.20 -4.75 0.81
CA GLU A 52 -7.19 -4.87 2.28
C GLU A 52 -5.78 -5.36 2.69
N PRO A 53 -4.87 -4.48 3.14
CA PRO A 53 -3.57 -4.92 3.61
C PRO A 53 -3.69 -5.81 4.85
N GLU A 54 -2.98 -6.93 4.82
CA GLU A 54 -2.93 -7.91 5.89
C GLU A 54 -1.84 -7.53 6.91
N LYS A 55 -2.21 -7.51 8.19
CA LYS A 55 -1.27 -7.28 9.30
C LYS A 55 -0.52 -8.58 9.60
N VAL A 56 0.80 -8.55 9.57
CA VAL A 56 1.68 -9.62 10.06
C VAL A 56 2.69 -9.05 11.07
N VAL A 57 3.54 -9.92 11.63
CA VAL A 57 4.53 -9.53 12.67
C VAL A 57 5.47 -8.42 12.19
N ASP A 58 5.81 -8.41 10.91
CA ASP A 58 6.77 -7.48 10.30
C ASP A 58 6.10 -6.28 9.59
N GLY A 59 4.80 -6.03 9.79
CA GLY A 59 4.11 -4.88 9.20
C GLY A 59 2.87 -5.26 8.38
N TYR A 60 2.52 -4.42 7.41
CA TYR A 60 1.33 -4.62 6.58
C TYR A 60 1.72 -5.02 5.16
N PHE A 61 0.99 -5.94 4.55
CA PHE A 61 1.29 -6.46 3.22
C PHE A 61 0.06 -6.52 2.33
N PHE A 62 0.26 -6.32 1.03
CA PHE A 62 -0.77 -6.49 0.02
C PHE A 62 -0.15 -7.01 -1.28
N THR A 63 -0.96 -7.56 -2.18
CA THR A 63 -0.50 -8.08 -3.48
C THR A 63 -1.13 -7.27 -4.59
N SER A 64 -0.30 -6.64 -5.43
CA SER A 64 -0.72 -5.76 -6.53
C SER A 64 0.17 -6.01 -7.74
N CYS A 65 -0.39 -5.99 -8.95
CA CYS A 65 0.30 -6.44 -10.18
C CYS A 65 1.10 -7.74 -10.00
N LEU A 66 0.53 -8.74 -9.31
CA LEU A 66 1.14 -10.05 -9.03
C LEU A 66 2.41 -10.01 -8.16
N LYS A 67 2.74 -8.86 -7.56
CA LYS A 67 3.88 -8.69 -6.65
C LYS A 67 3.38 -8.43 -5.24
N LYS A 68 3.96 -9.13 -4.26
CA LYS A 68 3.73 -8.83 -2.85
C LYS A 68 4.47 -7.55 -2.50
N LYS A 69 3.82 -6.65 -1.78
CA LYS A 69 4.34 -5.34 -1.38
C LYS A 69 4.20 -5.17 0.12
N LYS A 70 5.21 -4.57 0.74
CA LYS A 70 5.21 -4.16 2.14
C LYS A 70 4.74 -2.71 2.23
N LEU A 71 3.94 -2.43 3.25
CA LEU A 71 3.42 -1.10 3.58
C LEU A 71 3.91 -0.71 4.96
N GLU A 72 4.60 0.42 5.04
CA GLU A 72 5.09 1.00 6.29
C GLU A 72 4.72 2.48 6.37
N TYR A 73 4.33 2.94 7.56
CA TYR A 73 4.01 4.34 7.82
C TYR A 73 4.93 4.87 8.90
N ASP A 74 5.66 5.95 8.60
CA ASP A 74 6.44 6.70 9.58
C ASP A 74 5.62 7.93 10.06
N PRO A 75 5.06 7.89 11.28
CA PRO A 75 4.28 9.01 11.81
C PRO A 75 5.12 10.26 12.11
N LYS A 76 6.45 10.15 12.22
CA LYS A 76 7.33 11.30 12.49
C LYS A 76 7.53 12.15 11.24
N THR A 77 7.62 11.51 10.08
CA THR A 77 7.83 12.19 8.79
C THR A 77 6.55 12.31 7.97
N ASP A 78 5.45 11.70 8.42
CA ASP A 78 4.20 11.55 7.68
C ASP A 78 4.39 10.90 6.29
N LEU A 79 5.30 9.92 6.22
CA LEU A 79 5.65 9.22 4.99
C LEU A 79 5.07 7.82 4.98
N LEU A 80 4.53 7.44 3.83
CA LEU A 80 4.07 6.09 3.54
C LEU A 80 5.03 5.43 2.55
N TYR A 81 5.63 4.31 2.95
CA TYR A 81 6.54 3.53 2.14
C TYR A 81 5.80 2.32 1.57
N ILE A 82 5.96 2.12 0.25
CA ILE A 82 5.50 0.92 -0.45
C ILE A 82 6.72 0.29 -1.12
N GLU A 83 7.11 -0.88 -0.63
CA GLU A 83 8.30 -1.59 -1.10
C GLU A 83 7.92 -2.95 -1.70
N GLY A 84 8.59 -3.35 -2.78
CA GLY A 84 8.43 -4.69 -3.34
C GLY A 84 9.01 -5.74 -2.40
N TYR A 85 8.19 -6.69 -1.95
CA TYR A 85 8.60 -7.75 -1.04
C TYR A 85 8.83 -9.07 -1.79
N GLY A 86 9.96 -9.13 -2.49
CA GLY A 86 10.40 -10.30 -3.27
C GLY A 86 9.54 -10.61 -4.50
N GLU A 87 10.13 -11.32 -5.46
CA GLU A 87 9.34 -11.95 -6.52
C GLU A 87 8.88 -13.32 -6.01
N TYR A 88 7.61 -13.66 -6.19
CA TYR A 88 7.16 -15.04 -5.98
C TYR A 88 7.94 -15.94 -6.95
N GLN A 89 8.95 -16.65 -6.45
CA GLN A 89 9.44 -17.84 -7.13
C GLN A 89 8.40 -18.94 -6.89
N HIS A 90 7.71 -19.32 -7.97
CA HIS A 90 6.90 -20.54 -8.01
C HIS A 90 7.80 -21.72 -7.61
N GLY A 91 7.37 -22.48 -6.61
CA GLY A 91 7.90 -23.80 -6.25
C GLY A 91 6.73 -24.75 -6.09
#